data_AF-A0A7X5N2V6-F1
#
_entry.id   AF-A0A7X5N2V6-F1
#
_cell.length_a   1.000
_cell.length_b   1.000
_cell.length_c   1.000
_cell.angle_alpha   90.00
_cell.angle_beta   90.00
_cell.angle_gamma   90.00
#
_symmetry.space_group_name_H-M   'P 1'
#
loop_
_entity.id
_entity.type
_entity.pdbx_description
1 polymer ?
#
loop_
_entity_poly.entity_id
_entity_poly.type
_entity_poly.pdbx_seq_one_letter_code
_entity_poly.pdbx_strand_id
1 'polypeptide(L)'
;TGALPFIGRDRWHAYELSWLDAQGKPCVATATLHVPSESPSLIESKSLKLYLNSLNAARFNSAEAVRTRIASDLSTRAGADVVVEFGLPPIDAVGEGESIDALDVSIDDYGPP
;
A
#
# COMPACT_ATOMS: atom_id res chain seq x y z
N THR A 1 10.88 26.16 1.58
CA THR A 1 10.53 24.87 0.93
C THR A 1 9.63 25.19 -0.26
N GLY A 2 10.04 24.81 -1.47
CA GLY A 2 9.26 25.03 -2.69
C GLY A 2 8.31 23.86 -2.96
N ALA A 3 7.27 24.08 -3.77
CA ALA A 3 6.36 23.01 -4.20
C ALA A 3 7.12 21.93 -4.99
N LEU A 4 6.72 20.66 -4.82
CA LEU A 4 7.28 19.55 -5.60
C LEU A 4 6.89 19.70 -7.08
N PRO A 5 7.76 19.30 -8.03
CA PRO A 5 7.46 19.38 -9.45
C PRO A 5 6.50 18.27 -9.93
N PHE A 6 5.92 17.50 -9.01
CA PHE A 6 5.00 16.40 -9.28
C PHE A 6 3.94 16.32 -8.18
N ILE A 7 2.85 15.62 -8.53
CA ILE A 7 1.81 15.15 -7.61
C ILE A 7 1.69 13.64 -7.75
N GLY A 8 1.21 12.95 -6.73
CA GLY A 8 1.02 11.52 -6.83
C GLY A 8 0.74 10.85 -5.49
N ARG A 9 0.80 9.52 -5.53
CA ARG A 9 0.63 8.66 -4.36
C ARG A 9 1.30 7.33 -4.58
N ASP A 10 1.84 6.77 -3.50
CA ASP A 10 2.28 5.40 -3.46
C ASP A 10 1.06 4.51 -3.21
N ARG A 11 0.74 3.65 -4.19
CA ARG A 11 -0.33 2.67 -4.08
C ARG A 11 0.24 1.33 -3.62
N TRP A 12 -0.25 0.82 -2.50
CA TRP A 12 0.13 -0.47 -1.95
C TRP A 12 -1.06 -1.43 -1.98
N HIS A 13 -0.80 -2.69 -2.33
CA HIS A 13 -1.79 -3.76 -2.25
C HIS A 13 -1.44 -4.70 -1.09
N ALA A 14 -2.26 -4.71 -0.06
CA ALA A 14 -2.20 -5.67 1.03
C ALA A 14 -3.04 -6.90 0.66
N TYR A 15 -2.38 -7.91 0.09
CA TYR A 15 -3.01 -9.19 -0.26
C TYR A 15 -3.35 -10.04 0.97
N GLU A 16 -2.63 -9.84 2.08
CA GLU A 16 -2.71 -10.64 3.30
C GLU A 16 -3.16 -9.78 4.48
N LEU A 17 -4.44 -9.35 4.49
CA LEU A 17 -5.04 -8.68 5.64
C LEU A 17 -5.97 -9.65 6.38
N SER A 18 -5.72 -9.86 7.68
CA SER A 18 -6.52 -10.73 8.54
C SER A 18 -6.66 -10.17 9.95
N TRP A 19 -7.77 -10.51 10.61
CA TRP A 19 -8.05 -10.17 12.01
C TRP A 19 -9.07 -11.15 12.60
N LEU A 20 -9.44 -10.99 13.88
CA LEU A 20 -10.54 -11.74 14.50
C LEU A 20 -11.78 -10.85 14.65
N ASP A 21 -12.97 -11.34 14.33
CA ASP A 21 -14.21 -10.65 14.70
C ASP A 21 -14.41 -10.63 16.24
N ALA A 22 -15.49 -9.99 16.69
CA ALA A 22 -15.82 -9.89 18.11
C ALA A 22 -15.96 -11.26 18.80
N GLN A 23 -16.40 -12.30 18.07
CA GLN A 23 -16.55 -13.67 18.57
C GLN A 23 -15.24 -14.46 18.49
N GLY A 24 -14.25 -13.99 17.75
CA GLY A 24 -12.92 -14.60 17.65
C GLY A 24 -12.75 -15.44 16.40
N LYS A 25 -13.68 -15.34 15.46
CA LYS A 25 -13.58 -16.00 14.17
C LYS A 25 -12.57 -15.22 13.30
N PRO A 26 -11.61 -15.90 12.67
CA PRO A 26 -10.75 -15.26 11.68
C PRO A 26 -11.56 -14.67 10.51
N CYS A 27 -11.23 -13.43 10.17
CA CYS A 27 -11.72 -12.68 9.03
C CYS A 27 -10.54 -12.33 8.12
N VAL A 28 -10.77 -12.33 6.81
CA VAL A 28 -9.76 -12.02 5.80
C VAL A 28 -10.28 -10.99 4.81
N ALA A 29 -9.40 -10.17 4.28
CA ALA A 29 -9.67 -9.24 3.19
C ALA A 29 -8.39 -8.96 2.39
N THR A 30 -8.56 -8.35 1.22
CA THR A 30 -7.50 -7.57 0.58
C THR A 30 -7.75 -6.08 0.84
N ALA A 31 -6.71 -5.27 0.76
CA ALA A 31 -6.85 -3.81 0.86
C ALA A 31 -5.89 -3.07 -0.06
N THR A 32 -6.30 -1.88 -0.48
CA THR A 32 -5.50 -0.92 -1.23
C THR A 32 -5.22 0.28 -0.32
N LEU A 33 -3.94 0.65 -0.19
CA LEU A 33 -3.51 1.79 0.59
C LEU A 33 -2.95 2.86 -0.34
N HIS A 34 -3.26 4.12 -0.06
CA HIS A 34 -2.75 5.28 -0.78
C HIS A 34 -2.02 6.21 0.17
N VAL A 35 -0.71 6.32 0.03
CA VAL A 35 0.12 7.27 0.76
C VAL A 35 0.42 8.45 -0.15
N PRO A 36 0.08 9.70 0.23
CA PRO A 36 0.37 10.88 -0.61
C PRO A 36 1.87 11.05 -0.87
N SER A 37 2.24 11.48 -2.08
CA SER A 37 3.64 11.76 -2.45
C SER A 37 4.26 12.92 -1.64
N GLU A 38 3.41 13.76 -1.07
CA GLU A 38 3.73 14.90 -0.22
C GLU A 38 3.96 14.48 1.24
N SER A 39 3.76 13.20 1.57
CA SER A 39 4.00 12.69 2.92
C SER A 39 5.47 12.89 3.33
N PRO A 40 5.73 13.39 4.56
CA PRO A 40 7.10 13.52 5.06
C PRO A 40 7.87 12.20 5.16
N SER A 41 7.18 11.05 5.17
CA SER A 41 7.80 9.74 5.34
C SER A 41 7.06 8.64 4.58
N LEU A 42 7.83 7.84 3.83
CA LEU A 42 7.35 6.58 3.28
C LEU A 42 7.20 5.52 4.37
N ILE A 43 6.35 4.52 4.13
CA ILE A 43 6.23 3.35 5.00
C ILE A 43 7.11 2.23 4.44
N GLU A 44 8.05 1.73 5.25
CA GLU A 44 8.94 0.63 4.85
C GLU A 44 8.16 -0.69 4.77
N SER A 45 8.33 -1.41 3.65
CA SER A 45 7.53 -2.59 3.27
C SER A 45 7.50 -3.73 4.30
N LYS A 46 8.65 -4.07 4.90
CA LYS A 46 8.78 -5.16 5.88
C LYS A 46 8.10 -4.77 7.19
N SER A 47 8.25 -3.53 7.63
CA SER A 47 7.57 -3.00 8.80
C SER A 47 6.05 -2.94 8.62
N LEU A 48 5.58 -2.55 7.43
CA LEU A 48 4.16 -2.59 7.07
C LEU A 48 3.60 -4.01 7.17
N LYS A 49 4.30 -4.98 6.59
CA LYS A 49 3.90 -6.40 6.67
C LYS A 49 3.82 -6.89 8.12
N LEU A 50 4.82 -6.57 8.95
CA LEU A 50 4.81 -6.94 10.37
C LEU A 50 3.66 -6.28 11.13
N TYR A 51 3.35 -5.01 10.83
CA TYR A 51 2.21 -4.30 11.39
C TYR A 51 0.89 -4.99 11.02
N LEU A 52 0.65 -5.28 9.74
CA LEU A 52 -0.57 -5.97 9.30
C LEU A 52 -0.69 -7.37 9.96
N ASN A 53 0.41 -8.11 10.03
CA ASN A 53 0.44 -9.41 10.70
C ASN A 53 0.13 -9.33 12.20
N SER A 54 0.44 -8.21 12.86
CA SER A 54 0.09 -8.02 14.27
C SER A 54 -1.42 -7.98 14.51
N LEU A 55 -2.21 -7.70 13.48
CA LEU A 55 -3.67 -7.68 13.55
C LEU A 55 -4.30 -9.07 13.47
N ASN A 56 -3.56 -10.10 13.02
CA ASN A 56 -4.09 -11.44 12.76
C ASN A 56 -4.80 -12.08 13.96
N ALA A 57 -4.32 -11.81 15.18
CA ALA A 57 -4.91 -12.30 16.43
C ALA A 57 -5.66 -11.22 17.22
N ALA A 58 -5.75 -9.99 16.69
CA ALA A 58 -6.45 -8.89 17.33
C ALA A 58 -7.95 -8.94 17.02
N ARG A 59 -8.78 -8.66 18.02
CA ARG A 59 -10.25 -8.63 17.89
C ARG A 59 -10.74 -7.24 17.51
N PHE A 60 -11.64 -7.18 16.54
CA PHE A 60 -12.31 -5.95 16.12
C PHE A 60 -13.82 -6.15 16.05
N ASN A 61 -14.56 -5.10 16.41
CA ASN A 61 -16.02 -5.11 16.40
C ASN A 61 -16.61 -5.09 14.98
N SER A 62 -15.83 -4.66 13.98
CA SER A 62 -16.23 -4.61 12.57
C SER A 62 -14.99 -4.51 11.66
N ALA A 63 -15.16 -4.85 10.38
CA ALA A 63 -14.14 -4.61 9.36
C ALA A 63 -13.78 -3.12 9.25
N GLU A 64 -14.77 -2.24 9.40
CA GLU A 64 -14.56 -0.79 9.36
C GLU A 64 -13.63 -0.28 10.48
N ALA A 65 -13.70 -0.91 11.67
CA ALA A 65 -12.78 -0.59 12.76
C ALA A 65 -11.33 -0.96 12.43
N VAL A 66 -11.11 -2.07 11.70
CA VAL A 66 -9.79 -2.47 11.20
C VAL A 66 -9.28 -1.45 10.17
N ARG A 67 -10.11 -1.10 9.18
CA ARG A 67 -9.77 -0.10 8.15
C ARG A 67 -9.38 1.24 8.78
N THR A 68 -10.19 1.71 9.73
CA THR A 68 -9.96 2.97 10.45
C THR A 68 -8.68 2.92 11.28
N ARG A 69 -8.40 1.80 11.96
CA ARG A 69 -7.16 1.63 12.70
C ARG A 69 -5.93 1.73 11.79
N ILE A 70 -5.93 0.99 10.68
CA ILE A 70 -4.82 1.00 9.72
C ILE A 70 -4.61 2.41 9.15
N ALA A 71 -5.67 3.07 8.69
CA ALA A 71 -5.59 4.42 8.16
C ALA A 71 -5.00 5.40 9.19
N SER A 72 -5.49 5.38 10.43
CA SER A 72 -5.00 6.26 11.50
C SER A 72 -3.53 6.02 11.85
N ASP A 73 -3.14 4.76 12.05
CA ASP A 73 -1.78 4.41 12.44
C ASP A 73 -0.77 4.76 11.34
N LEU A 74 -1.10 4.44 10.08
CA LEU A 74 -0.23 4.75 8.95
C LEU A 74 -0.18 6.25 8.67
N SER A 75 -1.28 6.98 8.80
CA SER A 75 -1.28 8.44 8.65
C SER A 75 -0.37 9.10 9.68
N THR A 76 -0.40 8.61 10.92
CA THR A 76 0.46 9.09 12.00
C THR A 76 1.94 8.84 11.68
N ARG A 77 2.28 7.70 11.05
CA ARG A 77 3.66 7.36 10.69
C ARG A 77 4.15 8.07 9.42
N ALA A 78 3.29 8.26 8.44
CA ALA A 78 3.61 8.96 7.20
C ALA A 78 3.67 10.49 7.39
N GLY A 79 2.92 11.03 8.35
CA GLY A 79 2.75 12.47 8.54
C GLY A 79 1.79 13.12 7.54
N ALA A 80 0.92 12.32 6.92
CA ALA A 80 -0.09 12.74 5.94
C ALA A 80 -1.27 11.75 5.94
N ASP A 81 -2.40 12.15 5.37
CA ASP A 81 -3.62 11.33 5.34
C ASP A 81 -3.48 10.12 4.41
N VAL A 82 -3.32 8.93 5.00
CA VAL A 82 -3.28 7.65 4.29
C VAL A 82 -4.70 7.11 4.14
N VAL A 83 -5.11 6.88 2.90
CA VAL A 83 -6.42 6.27 2.58
C VAL A 83 -6.28 4.76 2.51
N VAL A 84 -7.25 4.04 3.08
CA VAL A 84 -7.31 2.57 3.05
C VAL A 84 -8.69 2.16 2.55
N GLU A 85 -8.71 1.34 1.50
CA GLU A 85 -9.91 0.79 0.89
C GLU A 85 -9.83 -0.73 0.90
N PHE A 86 -10.96 -1.41 1.14
CA PHE A 86 -11.00 -2.87 1.00
C PHE A 86 -11.08 -3.26 -0.48
N GLY A 87 -10.42 -4.37 -0.81
CA GLY A 87 -10.33 -4.86 -2.17
C GLY A 87 -9.07 -4.42 -2.90
N LEU A 88 -8.96 -4.91 -4.13
CA LEU A 88 -7.93 -4.52 -5.09
C LEU A 88 -8.62 -3.82 -6.26
N PRO A 89 -8.00 -2.77 -6.84
CA PRO A 89 -8.50 -2.18 -8.07
C PRO A 89 -8.47 -3.21 -9.21
N PRO A 90 -9.32 -3.04 -10.24
CA PRO A 90 -9.18 -3.82 -11.47
C PRO A 90 -7.79 -3.59 -12.07
N ILE A 91 -7.30 -4.59 -12.81
CA ILE A 91 -6.10 -4.42 -13.64
C ILE A 91 -6.51 -3.52 -14.81
N ASP A 92 -5.87 -2.36 -14.91
CA ASP A 92 -6.07 -1.46 -16.04
C ASP A 92 -5.62 -2.17 -17.33
N ALA A 93 -6.39 -1.96 -18.41
CA ALA A 93 -5.96 -2.40 -19.74
C ALA A 93 -4.64 -1.72 -20.11
N VAL A 94 -3.85 -2.37 -20.98
CA VAL A 94 -2.61 -1.79 -21.51
C VAL A 94 -2.94 -0.41 -22.07
N GLY A 95 -2.29 0.62 -21.53
CA GLY A 95 -2.53 2.01 -21.91
C GLY A 95 -2.12 2.29 -23.36
N GLU A 96 -2.41 3.49 -23.85
CA GLU A 96 -2.14 3.95 -25.22
C GLU A 96 -0.64 4.13 -25.55
N GLY A 97 0.27 3.59 -24.74
CA GLY A 97 1.71 3.71 -24.91
C GLY A 97 2.29 2.67 -25.87
N GLU A 98 3.40 3.02 -26.52
CA GLU A 98 4.23 2.09 -27.28
C GLU A 98 5.27 1.43 -26.37
N SER A 99 5.44 0.10 -26.46
CA SER A 99 6.51 -0.59 -25.73
C SER A 99 7.86 -0.35 -26.39
N ILE A 100 8.86 0.03 -25.59
CA ILE A 100 10.26 0.20 -26.02
C ILE A 100 11.13 -1.02 -25.72
N ASP A 101 10.55 -2.11 -25.21
CA ASP A 101 11.30 -3.29 -24.76
C ASP A 101 11.90 -4.10 -25.93
N ALA A 102 11.41 -3.89 -27.15
CA ALA A 102 11.81 -4.62 -28.36
C ALA A 102 12.93 -3.94 -29.16
N LEU A 103 13.59 -2.91 -28.62
CA LEU A 103 14.69 -2.22 -29.30
C LEU A 103 15.92 -3.14 -29.44
N ASP A 104 16.51 -3.17 -30.64
CA ASP A 104 17.74 -3.92 -30.93
C ASP A 104 18.97 -3.13 -30.47
N VAL A 105 19.33 -3.27 -29.20
CA VAL A 105 20.45 -2.57 -28.56
C VAL A 105 21.31 -3.54 -27.75
N SER A 106 22.63 -3.32 -27.72
CA SER A 106 23.56 -4.05 -26.85
C SER A 106 23.77 -3.30 -25.54
N ILE A 107 23.71 -4.00 -24.40
CA ILE A 107 23.99 -3.45 -23.07
C ILE A 107 25.08 -4.32 -22.43
N ASP A 108 26.28 -3.76 -22.33
CA ASP A 108 27.48 -4.50 -21.88
C ASP A 108 27.88 -4.17 -20.42
N ASP A 109 27.23 -3.18 -19.79
CA ASP A 109 27.49 -2.76 -18.42
C ASP A 109 26.19 -2.30 -17.73
N TYR A 110 25.89 -2.89 -16.57
CA TYR A 110 24.73 -2.59 -15.73
C TYR A 110 25.10 -1.88 -14.42
N GLY A 111 26.38 -1.55 -14.22
CA GLY A 111 26.88 -0.97 -12.99
C GLY A 111 26.92 -1.95 -11.81
N PRO A 112 27.32 -1.47 -10.61
CA PRO A 112 27.31 -2.29 -9.40
C PRO A 112 25.88 -2.66 -8.94
N PRO A 113 25.71 -3.76 -8.18
CA PRO A 113 24.45 -4.06 -7.50
C PRO A 113 24.12 -3.06 -6.38
#